data_AF-A0A2G8N5H5-F1
#
_entry.id   AF-A0A2G8N5H5-F1
#
_cell.length_a   1.000
_cell.length_b   1.000
_cell.length_c   1.000
_cell.angle_alpha   90.00
_cell.angle_beta   90.00
_cell.angle_gamma   90.00
#
_symmetry.space_group_name_H-M   'P 1'
#
loop_
_entity.id
_entity.type
_entity.pdbx_description
1 polymer ?
#
loop_
_entity_poly.entity_id
_entity_poly.type
_entity_poly.pdbx_seq_one_letter_code
_entity_poly.pdbx_strand_id
1 'polypeptide(L)'
;MPGKKVTPDQGAQAAILREAGWTICAIAERLELSISTVQRLLKRHKVVPGASANALIQKAREEMLNTAFSLDTVRQLAASNALDDLALIQRIRTKLAESLDALDPAAPTAFRSLAASATALKLTQDVGRRALPLEKLAESLEIEELPELQIRFMTENDVAIMRAQQRLDEAELAGDDEAIADELGTIAWLQEQDQLRPPEEGVLR
;
A
#
# COMPACT_ATOMS: atom_id res chain seq x y z
N MET A 1 18.10 -20.94 -32.32
CA MET A 1 16.63 -20.98 -32.19
C MET A 1 16.03 -20.18 -33.34
N PRO A 2 15.31 -20.81 -34.29
CA PRO A 2 14.79 -20.12 -35.47
C PRO A 2 13.72 -19.11 -35.03
N GLY A 3 13.89 -17.85 -35.45
CA GLY A 3 13.05 -16.74 -35.02
C GLY A 3 11.61 -16.90 -35.48
N LYS A 4 10.69 -17.04 -34.52
CA LYS A 4 9.24 -17.01 -34.75
C LYS A 4 8.93 -15.71 -35.50
N LYS A 5 8.44 -15.82 -36.75
CA LYS A 5 8.10 -14.63 -37.55
C LYS A 5 6.98 -13.89 -36.85
N VAL A 6 7.25 -12.65 -36.46
CA VAL A 6 6.25 -11.71 -35.94
C VAL A 6 5.13 -11.61 -36.98
N THR A 7 3.90 -11.88 -36.55
CA THR A 7 2.73 -11.78 -37.43
C THR A 7 2.45 -10.29 -37.76
N PRO A 8 1.91 -9.98 -38.95
CA PRO A 8 1.60 -8.59 -39.34
C PRO A 8 0.73 -7.84 -38.32
N ASP A 9 -0.11 -8.58 -37.60
CA ASP A 9 -0.99 -8.11 -36.53
C ASP A 9 -0.22 -7.57 -35.29
N GLN A 10 0.87 -8.24 -34.89
CA GLN A 10 1.71 -7.81 -33.76
C GLN A 10 2.47 -6.50 -34.05
N GLY A 11 2.81 -6.25 -35.32
CA GLY A 11 3.43 -4.99 -35.74
C GLY A 11 2.47 -3.80 -35.64
N ALA A 12 1.21 -4.01 -36.04
CA ALA A 12 0.15 -3.01 -35.91
C ALA A 12 -0.21 -2.74 -34.44
N GLN A 13 -0.29 -3.79 -33.62
CA GLN A 13 -0.54 -3.66 -32.18
C GLN A 13 0.58 -2.89 -31.46
N ALA A 14 1.85 -3.18 -31.78
CA ALA A 14 2.98 -2.43 -31.24
C ALA A 14 2.95 -0.95 -31.63
N ALA A 15 2.56 -0.63 -32.88
CA ALA A 15 2.39 0.74 -33.35
C ALA A 15 1.30 1.48 -32.58
N ILE A 16 0.11 0.89 -32.45
CA ILE A 16 -1.03 1.50 -31.73
C ILE A 16 -0.66 1.76 -30.26
N LEU A 17 -0.05 0.79 -29.58
CA LEU A 17 0.37 0.96 -28.18
C LEU A 17 1.42 2.07 -28.04
N ARG A 18 2.34 2.19 -29.00
CA ARG A 18 3.36 3.23 -29.00
C ARG A 18 2.75 4.62 -29.24
N GLU A 19 1.79 4.75 -30.14
CA GLU A 19 1.09 6.02 -30.36
C GLU A 19 0.19 6.40 -29.18
N ALA A 20 -0.34 5.41 -28.45
CA ALA A 20 -1.05 5.58 -27.19
C ALA A 20 -0.14 5.95 -26.00
N GLY A 21 1.18 6.10 -26.22
CA GLY A 21 2.13 6.59 -25.21
C GLY A 21 2.85 5.52 -24.41
N TRP A 22 2.67 4.23 -24.71
CA TRP A 22 3.33 3.15 -23.97
C TRP A 22 4.83 3.12 -24.22
N THR A 23 5.60 2.76 -23.19
CA THR A 23 7.06 2.61 -23.30
C THR A 23 7.41 1.34 -24.07
N ILE A 24 8.61 1.31 -24.67
CA ILE A 24 9.07 0.16 -25.45
C ILE A 24 9.15 -1.11 -24.58
N CYS A 25 9.50 -0.96 -23.29
CA CYS A 25 9.57 -2.07 -22.35
C CYS A 25 8.17 -2.66 -22.08
N ALA A 26 7.18 -1.80 -21.78
CA ALA A 26 5.81 -2.24 -21.53
C ALA A 26 5.18 -2.93 -22.76
N ILE A 27 5.50 -2.46 -23.97
CA ILE A 27 5.05 -3.11 -25.22
C ILE A 27 5.73 -4.47 -25.41
N ALA A 28 7.01 -4.59 -25.07
CA ALA A 28 7.77 -5.83 -25.18
C ALA A 28 7.19 -6.92 -24.27
N GLU A 29 6.89 -6.58 -23.03
CA GLU A 29 6.26 -7.50 -22.08
C GLU A 29 4.84 -7.86 -22.49
N ARG A 30 4.01 -6.87 -22.86
CA ARG A 30 2.61 -7.09 -23.25
C ARG A 30 2.44 -7.96 -24.50
N LEU A 31 3.37 -7.89 -25.44
CA LEU A 31 3.32 -8.66 -26.68
C LEU A 31 4.19 -9.92 -26.64
N GLU A 32 4.83 -10.21 -25.50
CA GLU A 32 5.80 -11.29 -25.32
C GLU A 32 6.92 -11.27 -26.38
N LEU A 33 7.38 -10.05 -26.73
CA LEU A 33 8.43 -9.82 -27.71
C LEU A 33 9.70 -9.32 -27.03
N SER A 34 10.86 -9.59 -27.64
CA SER A 34 12.09 -8.95 -27.16
C SER A 34 12.03 -7.43 -27.43
N ILE A 35 12.66 -6.64 -26.55
CA ILE A 35 12.78 -5.18 -26.70
C ILE A 35 13.38 -4.82 -28.07
N SER A 36 14.37 -5.58 -28.54
CA SER A 36 14.99 -5.37 -29.85
C SER A 36 14.01 -5.58 -31.02
N THR A 37 13.10 -6.54 -30.87
CA THR A 37 12.04 -6.84 -31.85
C THR A 37 11.03 -5.69 -31.91
N VAL A 38 10.60 -5.18 -30.76
CA VAL A 38 9.68 -4.03 -30.69
C VAL A 38 10.33 -2.77 -31.27
N GLN A 39 11.59 -2.48 -30.93
CA GLN A 39 12.32 -1.35 -31.53
C GLN A 39 12.40 -1.43 -33.05
N ARG A 40 12.62 -2.64 -33.60
CA ARG A 40 12.70 -2.86 -35.05
C ARG A 40 11.34 -2.69 -35.73
N LEU A 41 10.26 -3.15 -35.10
CA LEU A 41 8.88 -3.00 -35.59
C LEU A 41 8.48 -1.51 -35.62
N LEU A 42 8.70 -0.79 -34.53
CA LEU A 42 8.35 0.64 -34.43
C LEU A 42 9.11 1.50 -35.44
N LYS A 43 10.40 1.22 -35.66
CA LYS A 43 11.21 1.88 -36.71
C LYS A 43 10.68 1.60 -38.11
N ARG A 44 10.24 0.36 -38.39
CA ARG A 44 9.68 -0.03 -39.68
C ARG A 44 8.37 0.71 -39.99
N HIS A 45 7.56 0.96 -38.96
CA HIS A 45 6.28 1.65 -39.08
C HIS A 45 6.36 3.18 -38.87
N LYS A 46 7.58 3.75 -38.66
CA LYS A 46 7.82 5.19 -38.42
C LYS A 46 6.95 5.79 -37.30
N VAL A 47 6.71 5.03 -36.24
CA VAL A 47 5.78 5.39 -35.17
C VAL A 47 6.46 6.30 -34.14
N VAL A 48 5.84 7.44 -33.83
CA VAL A 48 6.30 8.41 -32.83
C VAL A 48 5.42 8.30 -31.59
N PRO A 49 5.99 8.29 -30.36
CA PRO A 49 5.18 8.27 -29.14
C PRO A 49 4.21 9.45 -29.10
N GLY A 50 2.92 9.17 -28.86
CA GLY A 50 1.90 10.21 -28.65
C GLY A 50 1.21 10.76 -29.91
N ALA A 51 1.43 10.20 -31.10
CA ALA A 51 0.92 10.79 -32.36
C ALA A 51 -0.62 10.76 -32.51
N SER A 52 -1.31 9.73 -32.00
CA SER A 52 -2.78 9.59 -32.03
C SER A 52 -3.43 9.79 -30.66
N ALA A 53 -2.67 10.39 -29.72
CA ALA A 53 -2.99 10.43 -28.31
C ALA A 53 -4.36 11.03 -28.00
N ASN A 54 -4.86 12.06 -28.70
CA ASN A 54 -6.08 12.74 -28.24
C ASN A 54 -7.38 11.92 -28.34
N ALA A 55 -7.61 11.15 -29.41
CA ALA A 55 -8.84 10.34 -29.54
C ALA A 55 -8.76 9.04 -28.72
N LEU A 56 -7.56 8.44 -28.65
CA LEU A 56 -7.31 7.25 -27.83
C LEU A 56 -7.21 7.56 -26.34
N ILE A 57 -6.71 8.74 -25.94
CA ILE A 57 -6.74 9.22 -24.55
C ILE A 57 -8.18 9.39 -24.09
N GLN A 58 -9.09 9.92 -24.91
CA GLN A 58 -10.48 10.09 -24.49
C GLN A 58 -11.18 8.75 -24.32
N LYS A 59 -11.00 7.81 -25.25
CA LYS A 59 -11.56 6.46 -25.12
C LYS A 59 -10.92 5.67 -23.98
N ALA A 60 -9.60 5.78 -23.81
CA ALA A 60 -8.90 5.18 -22.66
C ALA A 60 -9.28 5.86 -21.35
N ARG A 61 -9.62 7.15 -21.33
CA ARG A 61 -10.11 7.87 -20.15
C ARG A 61 -11.52 7.43 -19.79
N GLU A 62 -12.40 7.21 -20.77
CA GLU A 62 -13.74 6.63 -20.54
C GLU A 62 -13.65 5.17 -20.06
N GLU A 63 -12.79 4.34 -20.69
CA GLU A 63 -12.54 2.97 -20.25
C GLU A 63 -11.84 2.92 -18.88
N MET A 64 -10.90 3.82 -18.61
CA MET A 64 -10.21 3.93 -17.32
C MET A 64 -11.14 4.49 -16.24
N LEU A 65 -12.07 5.39 -16.55
CA LEU A 65 -13.10 5.80 -15.61
C LEU A 65 -14.03 4.62 -15.28
N ASN A 66 -14.44 3.82 -16.26
CA ASN A 66 -15.25 2.62 -16.04
C ASN A 66 -14.50 1.51 -15.27
N THR A 67 -13.19 1.40 -15.46
CA THR A 67 -12.33 0.38 -14.82
C THR A 67 -11.81 0.85 -13.45
N ALA A 68 -11.62 2.16 -13.24
CA ALA A 68 -11.13 2.75 -11.99
C ALA A 68 -12.12 2.66 -10.83
N PHE A 69 -13.40 2.37 -11.11
CA PHE A 69 -14.39 2.10 -10.07
C PHE A 69 -14.30 0.67 -9.49
N SER A 70 -13.50 -0.23 -10.05
CA SER A 70 -13.17 -1.50 -9.38
C SER A 70 -11.85 -1.37 -8.62
N LEU A 71 -11.92 -1.37 -7.29
CA LEU A 71 -10.79 -1.20 -6.38
C LEU A 71 -9.62 -2.17 -6.66
N ASP A 72 -9.92 -3.38 -7.13
CA ASP A 72 -8.92 -4.43 -7.35
C ASP A 72 -8.08 -4.24 -8.61
N THR A 73 -8.65 -3.72 -9.70
CA THR A 73 -7.86 -3.43 -10.92
C THR A 73 -6.94 -2.22 -10.71
N VAL A 74 -7.39 -1.23 -9.94
CA VAL A 74 -6.56 -0.08 -9.53
C VAL A 74 -5.40 -0.53 -8.67
N ARG A 75 -5.62 -1.45 -7.71
CA ARG A 75 -4.55 -2.04 -6.90
C ARG A 75 -3.55 -2.82 -7.75
N GLN A 76 -4.04 -3.64 -8.68
CA GLN A 76 -3.16 -4.40 -9.59
C GLN A 76 -2.32 -3.49 -10.48
N LEU A 77 -2.92 -2.43 -11.03
CA LEU A 77 -2.22 -1.44 -11.86
C LEU A 77 -1.20 -0.62 -11.04
N ALA A 78 -1.56 -0.23 -9.81
CA ALA A 78 -0.64 0.45 -8.91
C ALA A 78 0.55 -0.46 -8.54
N ALA A 79 0.29 -1.75 -8.28
CA ALA A 79 1.32 -2.74 -8.00
C ALA A 79 2.24 -2.97 -9.21
N SER A 80 1.68 -3.08 -10.43
CA SER A 80 2.50 -3.23 -11.64
C SER A 80 3.38 -2.01 -11.88
N ASN A 81 2.84 -0.79 -11.72
CA ASN A 81 3.62 0.44 -11.86
C ASN A 81 4.72 0.55 -10.79
N ALA A 82 4.44 0.15 -9.55
CA ALA A 82 5.45 0.13 -8.50
C ALA A 82 6.57 -0.89 -8.82
N LEU A 83 6.24 -2.06 -9.37
CA LEU A 83 7.24 -3.04 -9.81
C LEU A 83 8.10 -2.51 -10.96
N ASP A 84 7.48 -1.84 -11.94
CA ASP A 84 8.19 -1.20 -13.05
C ASP A 84 9.16 -0.12 -12.57
N ASP A 85 8.71 0.74 -11.65
CA ASP A 85 9.55 1.78 -11.05
C ASP A 85 10.76 1.17 -10.32
N LEU A 86 10.56 0.08 -9.59
CA LEU A 86 11.66 -0.63 -8.90
C LEU A 86 12.66 -1.24 -9.89
N ALA A 87 12.19 -1.83 -10.99
CA ALA A 87 13.05 -2.38 -12.03
C ALA A 87 13.88 -1.28 -12.71
N LEU A 88 13.28 -0.12 -12.97
CA LEU A 88 13.98 1.05 -13.52
C LEU A 88 15.01 1.61 -12.53
N ILE A 89 14.66 1.74 -11.24
CA ILE A 89 15.58 2.16 -10.18
C ILE A 89 16.79 1.24 -10.12
N GLN A 90 16.59 -0.08 -10.14
CA GLN A 90 17.67 -1.06 -10.11
C GLN A 90 18.60 -0.88 -11.31
N ARG A 91 18.04 -0.73 -12.51
CA ARG A 91 18.81 -0.53 -13.74
C ARG A 91 19.60 0.77 -13.73
N ILE A 92 19.03 1.86 -13.22
CA ILE A 92 19.72 3.14 -13.05
C ILE A 92 20.91 2.97 -12.08
N ARG A 93 20.70 2.29 -10.94
CA ARG A 93 21.77 2.06 -9.96
C ARG A 93 22.92 1.22 -10.51
N THR A 94 22.63 0.14 -11.24
CA THR A 94 23.68 -0.67 -11.89
C THR A 94 24.48 0.18 -12.88
N LYS A 95 23.81 0.99 -13.71
CA LYS A 95 24.49 1.85 -14.68
C LYS A 95 25.31 2.97 -14.04
N LEU A 96 24.84 3.53 -12.92
CA LEU A 96 25.61 4.48 -12.13
C LEU A 96 26.88 3.84 -11.56
N ALA A 97 26.78 2.65 -10.97
CA ALA A 97 27.93 1.91 -10.44
C ALA A 97 28.98 1.63 -11.54
N GLU A 98 28.55 1.07 -12.67
CA GLU A 98 29.44 0.84 -13.83
C GLU A 98 30.12 2.13 -14.32
N SER A 99 29.39 3.25 -14.32
CA SER A 99 29.92 4.55 -14.76
C SER A 99 30.91 5.15 -13.76
N LEU A 100 30.73 4.87 -12.45
CA LEU A 100 31.65 5.27 -11.39
C LEU A 100 32.94 4.45 -11.44
N ASP A 101 32.85 3.16 -11.70
CA ASP A 101 34.04 2.28 -11.84
C ASP A 101 34.91 2.66 -13.04
N ALA A 102 34.29 3.15 -14.12
CA ALA A 102 34.96 3.62 -15.32
C ALA A 102 35.45 5.08 -15.23
N LEU A 103 35.18 5.78 -14.13
CA LEU A 103 35.49 7.19 -13.98
C LEU A 103 36.97 7.39 -13.64
N ASP A 104 37.67 8.21 -14.43
CA ASP A 104 39.03 8.64 -14.10
C ASP A 104 39.01 9.68 -12.96
N PRO A 105 39.58 9.38 -11.78
CA PRO A 105 39.59 10.31 -10.64
C PRO A 105 40.40 11.58 -10.90
N ALA A 106 41.35 11.55 -11.85
CA ALA A 106 42.17 12.70 -12.22
C ALA A 106 41.44 13.67 -13.18
N ALA A 107 40.32 13.25 -13.77
CA ALA A 107 39.58 14.07 -14.71
C ALA A 107 38.80 15.19 -13.97
N PRO A 108 38.84 16.45 -14.44
CA PRO A 108 38.07 17.56 -13.86
C PRO A 108 36.54 17.34 -13.88
N THR A 109 36.06 16.42 -14.73
CA THR A 109 34.65 16.02 -14.83
C THR A 109 34.24 15.03 -13.72
N ALA A 110 35.19 14.43 -13.00
CA ALA A 110 34.94 13.43 -11.98
C ALA A 110 34.01 13.95 -10.89
N PHE A 111 34.30 15.12 -10.32
CA PHE A 111 33.45 15.73 -9.28
C PHE A 111 32.03 16.05 -9.76
N ARG A 112 31.87 16.48 -11.01
CA ARG A 112 30.52 16.75 -11.58
C ARG A 112 29.75 15.46 -11.78
N SER A 113 30.41 14.42 -12.27
CA SER A 113 29.79 13.11 -12.47
C SER A 113 29.42 12.44 -11.13
N LEU A 114 30.23 12.62 -10.08
CA LEU A 114 29.93 12.18 -8.72
C LEU A 114 28.70 12.91 -8.14
N ALA A 115 28.63 14.24 -8.28
CA ALA A 115 27.49 15.02 -7.82
C ALA A 115 26.19 14.64 -8.56
N ALA A 116 26.26 14.43 -9.88
CA ALA A 116 25.14 13.95 -10.68
C ALA A 116 24.70 12.54 -10.25
N SER A 117 25.66 11.65 -10.00
CA SER A 117 25.40 10.27 -9.54
C SER A 117 24.75 10.25 -8.15
N ALA A 118 25.23 11.08 -7.22
CA ALA A 118 24.65 11.24 -5.89
C ALA A 118 23.20 11.77 -5.97
N THR A 119 22.93 12.72 -6.87
CA THR A 119 21.59 13.26 -7.08
C THR A 119 20.65 12.20 -7.67
N ALA A 120 21.10 11.46 -8.68
CA ALA A 120 20.34 10.36 -9.26
C ALA A 120 20.06 9.26 -8.23
N LEU A 121 21.04 8.91 -7.39
CA LEU A 121 20.87 7.94 -6.31
C LEU A 121 19.82 8.41 -5.30
N LYS A 122 19.90 9.67 -4.85
CA LYS A 122 18.89 10.27 -3.94
C LYS A 122 17.49 10.21 -4.55
N LEU A 123 17.32 10.66 -5.79
CA LEU A 123 16.01 10.66 -6.47
C LEU A 123 15.44 9.25 -6.59
N THR A 124 16.27 8.25 -6.94
CA THR A 124 15.80 6.86 -7.01
C THR A 124 15.46 6.27 -5.64
N GLN A 125 16.14 6.69 -4.56
CA GLN A 125 15.77 6.32 -3.19
C GLN A 125 14.43 6.95 -2.77
N ASP A 126 14.23 8.23 -3.06
CA ASP A 126 12.99 8.95 -2.73
C ASP A 126 11.78 8.34 -3.46
N VAL A 127 11.93 8.00 -4.75
CA VAL A 127 10.88 7.32 -5.53
C VAL A 127 10.64 5.92 -4.99
N GLY A 128 11.70 5.14 -4.70
CA GLY A 128 11.55 3.79 -4.17
C GLY A 128 10.80 3.74 -2.83
N ARG A 129 11.10 4.67 -1.91
CA ARG A 129 10.39 4.78 -0.60
C ARG A 129 8.93 5.19 -0.74
N ARG A 130 8.57 5.91 -1.81
CA ARG A 130 7.17 6.30 -2.07
C ARG A 130 6.39 5.19 -2.78
N ALA A 131 7.03 4.46 -3.69
CA ALA A 131 6.42 3.35 -4.43
C ALA A 131 6.10 2.16 -3.51
N LEU A 132 6.97 1.90 -2.52
CA LEU A 132 6.71 0.97 -1.43
C LEU A 132 6.70 1.75 -0.11
N PRO A 133 5.53 2.16 0.41
CA PRO A 133 5.45 2.82 1.70
C PRO A 133 5.71 1.79 2.82
N LEU A 134 6.98 1.41 2.98
CA LEU A 134 7.44 0.43 3.98
C LEU A 134 7.05 0.85 5.40
N GLU A 135 6.99 2.16 5.66
CA GLU A 135 6.51 2.74 6.92
C GLU A 135 5.02 2.45 7.15
N LYS A 136 4.17 2.61 6.13
CA LYS A 136 2.74 2.28 6.23
C LYS A 136 2.48 0.78 6.25
N LEU A 137 3.32 -0.01 5.60
CA LEU A 137 3.28 -1.47 5.67
C LEU A 137 3.55 -1.96 7.10
N ALA A 138 4.52 -1.34 7.79
CA ALA A 138 4.79 -1.62 9.20
C ALA A 138 3.59 -1.24 10.09
N GLU A 139 3.01 -0.05 9.90
CA GLU A 139 1.79 0.39 10.61
C GLU A 139 0.56 -0.50 10.31
N SER A 140 0.42 -1.01 9.08
CA SER A 140 -0.71 -1.87 8.71
C SER A 140 -0.62 -3.32 9.22
N LEU A 141 0.58 -3.76 9.61
CA LEU A 141 0.78 -5.05 10.27
C LEU A 141 0.45 -4.97 11.77
N GLU A 142 0.47 -3.76 12.34
CA GLU A 142 -0.12 -3.43 13.63
C GLU A 142 -1.63 -3.20 13.43
N ILE A 143 -2.36 -4.28 13.11
CA ILE A 143 -3.82 -4.26 13.21
C ILE A 143 -4.14 -4.16 14.71
N GLU A 144 -4.38 -2.95 15.17
CA GLU A 144 -4.99 -2.71 16.48
C GLU A 144 -6.40 -3.32 16.41
N GLU A 145 -6.60 -4.47 17.06
CA GLU A 145 -7.91 -5.12 17.13
C GLU A 145 -8.91 -4.11 17.71
N LEU A 146 -9.93 -3.75 16.93
CA LEU A 146 -10.99 -2.89 17.41
C LEU A 146 -11.66 -3.56 18.61
N PRO A 147 -11.83 -2.85 19.75
CA PRO A 147 -12.47 -3.45 20.92
C PRO A 147 -13.89 -3.89 20.57
N GLU A 148 -14.23 -5.13 20.91
CA GLU A 148 -15.57 -5.68 20.68
C GLU A 148 -16.58 -5.03 21.64
N LEU A 149 -17.66 -4.47 21.09
CA LEU A 149 -18.78 -3.99 21.89
C LEU A 149 -19.64 -5.18 22.34
N GLN A 150 -19.52 -5.56 23.62
CA GLN A 150 -20.37 -6.59 24.22
C GLN A 150 -21.59 -5.95 24.90
N ILE A 151 -22.79 -6.27 24.42
CA ILE A 151 -24.05 -5.85 25.04
C ILE A 151 -24.54 -6.99 25.94
N ARG A 152 -24.60 -6.75 27.25
CA ARG A 152 -25.16 -7.68 28.24
C ARG A 152 -26.35 -7.05 28.96
N PHE A 153 -27.34 -7.87 29.30
CA PHE A 153 -28.42 -7.44 30.19
C PHE A 153 -27.88 -7.36 31.62
N MET A 154 -28.07 -6.21 32.26
CA MET A 154 -27.71 -6.04 33.66
C MET A 154 -28.79 -6.68 34.54
N THR A 155 -28.36 -7.51 35.47
CA THR A 155 -29.20 -8.03 36.55
C THR A 155 -29.38 -6.97 37.64
N GLU A 156 -30.33 -7.18 38.55
CA GLU A 156 -30.49 -6.32 39.73
C GLU A 156 -29.21 -6.26 40.60
N ASN A 157 -28.45 -7.37 40.63
CA ASN A 157 -27.18 -7.44 41.35
C ASN A 157 -26.10 -6.58 40.69
N ASP A 158 -26.01 -6.61 39.35
CA ASP A 158 -25.09 -5.75 38.58
C ASP A 158 -25.39 -4.26 38.83
N VAL A 159 -26.67 -3.91 38.90
CA VAL A 159 -27.10 -2.53 39.22
C VAL A 159 -26.71 -2.17 40.66
N ALA A 160 -26.89 -3.08 41.63
CA ALA A 160 -26.51 -2.84 43.02
C ALA A 160 -25.00 -2.61 43.16
N ILE A 161 -24.18 -3.42 42.48
CA ILE A 161 -22.71 -3.26 42.44
C ILE A 161 -22.33 -1.91 41.82
N MET A 162 -22.93 -1.54 40.67
CA MET A 162 -22.68 -0.22 40.06
C MET A 162 -23.05 0.94 41.00
N ARG A 163 -24.13 0.83 41.77
CA ARG A 163 -24.54 1.85 42.73
C ARG A 163 -23.61 1.94 43.93
N ALA A 164 -23.09 0.81 44.42
CA ALA A 164 -22.08 0.79 45.47
C ALA A 164 -20.75 1.39 44.98
N GLN A 165 -20.35 1.08 43.74
CA GLN A 165 -19.17 1.68 43.10
C GLN A 165 -19.29 3.21 42.99
N GLN A 166 -20.46 3.72 42.60
CA GLN A 166 -20.72 5.16 42.54
C GLN A 166 -20.58 5.84 43.93
N ARG A 167 -21.09 5.21 44.99
CA ARG A 167 -20.96 5.73 46.36
C ARG A 167 -19.51 5.67 46.85
N LEU A 168 -18.77 4.63 46.47
CA LEU A 168 -17.34 4.53 46.73
C LEU A 168 -16.57 5.68 46.06
N ASP A 169 -16.78 5.91 44.76
CA ASP A 169 -16.13 7.00 44.03
C ASP A 169 -16.45 8.38 44.64
N GLU A 170 -17.69 8.57 45.11
CA GLU A 170 -18.11 9.78 45.84
C GLU A 170 -17.41 9.91 47.21
N ALA A 171 -17.27 8.82 47.95
CA ALA A 171 -16.57 8.80 49.24
C ALA A 171 -15.05 9.02 49.08
N GLU A 172 -14.43 8.47 48.04
CA GLU A 172 -13.03 8.75 47.67
C GLU A 172 -12.81 10.21 47.33
N LEU A 173 -13.74 10.81 46.57
CA LEU A 173 -13.68 12.23 46.23
C LEU A 173 -13.86 13.13 47.47
N ALA A 174 -14.69 12.70 48.42
CA ALA A 174 -14.92 13.40 49.68
C ALA A 174 -13.82 13.18 50.73
N GLY A 175 -12.98 12.14 50.57
CA GLY A 175 -11.97 11.74 51.55
C GLY A 175 -12.55 11.13 52.82
N ASP A 176 -13.69 10.45 52.73
CA ASP A 176 -14.36 9.80 53.85
C ASP A 176 -13.94 8.33 53.98
N ASP A 177 -12.90 8.08 54.79
CA ASP A 177 -12.30 6.75 54.98
C ASP A 177 -13.28 5.71 55.56
N GLU A 178 -14.29 6.15 56.34
CA GLU A 178 -15.29 5.26 56.93
C GLU A 178 -16.30 4.80 55.87
N ALA A 179 -16.80 5.75 55.06
CA ALA A 179 -17.69 5.45 53.95
C ALA A 179 -17.02 4.59 52.86
N ILE A 180 -15.72 4.79 52.60
CA ILE A 180 -14.93 3.94 51.70
C ILE A 180 -14.92 2.48 52.17
N ALA A 181 -14.65 2.25 53.47
CA ALA A 181 -14.58 0.91 54.03
C ALA A 181 -15.94 0.19 53.97
N ASP A 182 -17.02 0.91 54.25
CA ASP A 182 -18.39 0.38 54.21
C ASP A 182 -18.83 -0.02 52.79
N GLU A 183 -18.53 0.80 51.79
CA GLU A 183 -18.89 0.50 50.40
C GLU A 183 -18.02 -0.62 49.81
N LEU A 184 -16.73 -0.70 50.16
CA LEU A 184 -15.89 -1.84 49.80
C LEU A 184 -16.42 -3.16 50.38
N GLY A 185 -16.89 -3.15 51.64
CA GLY A 185 -17.54 -4.30 52.26
C GLY A 185 -18.83 -4.70 51.55
N THR A 186 -19.63 -3.70 51.15
CA THR A 186 -20.88 -3.90 50.41
C THR A 186 -20.63 -4.54 49.04
N ILE A 187 -19.62 -4.05 48.30
CA ILE A 187 -19.23 -4.61 47.00
C ILE A 187 -18.77 -6.06 47.14
N ALA A 188 -17.92 -6.35 48.12
CA ALA A 188 -17.41 -7.71 48.36
C ALA A 188 -18.54 -8.70 48.66
N TRP A 189 -19.50 -8.31 49.49
CA TRP A 189 -20.67 -9.12 49.81
C TRP A 189 -21.57 -9.40 48.59
N LEU A 190 -21.80 -8.38 47.75
CA LEU A 190 -22.59 -8.52 46.51
C LEU A 190 -21.91 -9.42 45.46
N GLN A 191 -20.57 -9.39 45.39
CA GLN A 191 -19.78 -10.26 44.51
C GLN A 191 -19.76 -11.72 44.98
N GLU A 192 -19.69 -11.94 46.30
CA GLU A 192 -19.77 -13.28 46.89
C GLU A 192 -21.14 -13.93 46.65
N GLN A 193 -22.22 -13.14 46.76
CA GLN A 193 -23.58 -13.55 46.42
C GLN A 193 -23.72 -13.95 44.94
N ASP A 194 -23.03 -13.26 44.04
CA ASP A 194 -23.07 -13.51 42.60
C ASP A 194 -22.38 -14.83 42.22
N GLN A 195 -21.23 -15.12 42.83
CA GLN A 195 -20.46 -16.36 42.60
C GLN A 195 -21.20 -17.62 43.05
N LEU A 196 -22.11 -17.49 44.02
CA LEU A 196 -22.96 -18.58 44.52
C LEU A 196 -24.18 -18.85 43.63
N ARG A 197 -24.44 -17.99 42.64
CA ARG A 197 -25.59 -18.10 41.74
C ARG A 197 -25.23 -18.94 40.51
N PRO A 198 -26.04 -19.95 40.12
CA PRO A 198 -25.76 -20.75 38.92
C PRO A 198 -25.86 -19.87 37.66
N PRO A 199 -25.06 -20.15 36.60
CA PRO A 199 -25.06 -19.33 35.39
C PRO A 199 -26.42 -19.43 34.69
N GLU A 200 -27.08 -18.29 34.47
CA GLU A 200 -28.28 -18.24 33.64
C GLU A 200 -27.89 -18.42 32.17
N GLU A 201 -28.41 -19.48 31.53
CA GLU A 201 -28.24 -19.76 30.12
C GLU A 201 -28.91 -18.66 29.28
N GLY A 202 -28.11 -17.74 28.74
CA GLY A 202 -28.63 -16.63 27.95
C GLY A 202 -27.62 -16.05 26.95
N VAL A 203 -26.97 -16.89 26.13
CA VAL A 203 -26.16 -16.44 24.99
C VAL A 203 -26.98 -16.57 23.71
N LEU A 204 -27.64 -15.48 23.30
CA LEU A 204 -28.10 -15.33 21.91
C LEU A 204 -26.93 -14.82 21.08
N ARG A 205 -26.56 -15.59 20.06
CA ARG A 205 -25.53 -15.28 19.06
C ARG A 205 -25.98 -14.17 18.12
#